data_AF-A0AAD9C9R1-F1
#
_entry.id   AF-A0AAD9C9R1-F1
#
_cell.length_a   1.000
_cell.length_b   1.000
_cell.length_c   1.000
_cell.angle_alpha   90.00
_cell.angle_beta   90.00
_cell.angle_gamma   90.00
#
_symmetry.space_group_name_H-M   'P 1'
#
loop_
_entity.id
_entity.type
_entity.pdbx_description
1 polymer ?
#
loop_
_entity_poly.entity_id
_entity_poly.type
_entity_poly.pdbx_seq_one_letter_code
_entity_poly.pdbx_strand_id
1 'polypeptide(L)' 'MEPNTTSAGSVQYDRWNEDNINMDVKASSQTTSQRIYSSVCNGSSGVAVKTAGALAALVSIYMIGYATGYYVHRC' A
#
# COMPACT_ATOMS: atom_id res chain seq x y z
N MET A 1 -41.78 -33.13 45.77
CA MET A 1 -42.68 -33.60 44.70
C MET A 1 -42.61 -32.57 43.60
N GLU A 2 -41.93 -32.93 42.50
CA GLU A 2 -42.11 -32.60 41.06
C GLU A 2 -42.88 -31.33 40.61
N PRO A 3 -42.55 -30.73 39.43
CA PRO A 3 -42.31 -31.51 38.21
C PRO A 3 -41.14 -31.12 37.29
N ASN A 4 -40.64 -32.17 36.64
CA ASN A 4 -39.93 -32.22 35.38
C ASN A 4 -40.80 -31.64 34.25
N THR A 5 -40.29 -30.68 33.49
CA THR A 5 -40.87 -30.29 32.20
C THR A 5 -39.82 -30.35 31.11
N THR A 6 -39.84 -31.48 30.41
CA THR A 6 -39.95 -31.54 28.95
C THR A 6 -38.78 -30.96 28.15
N SER A 7 -37.97 -31.90 27.64
CA SER A 7 -37.16 -31.74 26.43
C SER A 7 -38.04 -31.23 25.28
N ALA A 8 -38.04 -29.92 25.05
CA ALA A 8 -38.67 -29.28 23.90
C ALA A 8 -37.62 -28.32 23.29
N GLY A 9 -37.09 -28.75 22.14
CA GLY A 9 -36.14 -28.04 21.26
C GLY A 9 -35.66 -26.67 21.73
N SER A 10 -34.56 -26.64 22.49
CA SER A 10 -33.81 -25.41 22.69
C SER A 10 -33.09 -25.09 21.38
N VAL A 11 -33.63 -24.17 20.58
CA VAL A 11 -32.82 -23.52 19.55
C VAL A 11 -31.76 -22.73 20.31
N GLN A 12 -30.57 -23.30 20.41
CA GLN A 12 -29.39 -22.64 20.95
C GLN A 12 -29.02 -21.57 19.93
N TYR A 13 -29.40 -20.33 20.21
CA TYR A 13 -28.81 -19.21 19.50
C TYR A 13 -27.45 -18.98 20.11
N ASP A 14 -26.39 -19.15 19.32
CA ASP A 14 -25.08 -18.67 19.71
C ASP A 14 -25.23 -17.18 20.05
N ARG A 15 -25.03 -16.87 21.34
CA ARG A 15 -25.12 -15.51 21.83
C ARG A 15 -24.02 -14.73 21.14
N TRP A 16 -24.42 -13.74 20.34
CA TRP A 16 -23.52 -12.81 19.67
C TRP A 16 -22.49 -12.27 20.68
N ASN A 17 -21.21 -12.58 20.42
CA ASN A 17 -20.11 -12.21 21.31
C ASN A 17 -19.20 -11.20 20.60
N GLU A 18 -19.10 -9.99 21.13
CA GLU A 18 -18.30 -8.95 20.48
C GLU A 18 -16.82 -9.34 20.34
N ASP A 19 -16.31 -10.21 21.22
CA ASP A 19 -14.93 -10.73 21.12
C ASP A 19 -14.74 -11.78 20.01
N ASN A 20 -15.83 -12.34 19.45
CA ASN A 20 -15.75 -13.28 18.31
C ASN A 20 -15.78 -12.55 16.96
N ILE A 21 -16.09 -11.25 16.96
CA ILE A 21 -16.12 -10.40 15.76
C ILE A 21 -14.72 -9.83 15.57
N ASN A 22 -13.76 -10.70 15.25
CA ASN A 22 -12.52 -10.24 14.65
C ASN A 22 -12.82 -9.85 13.20
N MET A 23 -13.48 -8.71 13.00
CA MET A 23 -13.49 -8.04 11.70
C MET A 23 -12.13 -7.39 11.50
N ASP A 24 -11.14 -8.23 11.17
CA ASP A 24 -9.90 -7.78 10.57
C ASP A 24 -10.17 -7.32 9.13
N VAL A 25 -10.87 -6.21 9.00
CA VAL A 25 -11.04 -5.52 7.71
C VAL A 25 -9.81 -4.64 7.43
N LYS A 26 -8.90 -4.49 8.41
CA LYS A 26 -7.66 -3.73 8.25
C LYS A 26 -6.46 -4.55 7.80
N ALA A 27 -6.31 -5.84 8.12
CA ALA A 27 -5.21 -6.63 7.55
C ALA A 27 -5.51 -7.23 6.17
N SER A 28 -6.79 -7.35 5.76
CA SER A 28 -7.13 -7.81 4.41
C SER A 28 -7.02 -6.72 3.32
N SER A 29 -7.16 -5.43 3.67
CA SER A 29 -7.18 -4.34 2.67
C SER A 29 -5.87 -3.57 2.49
N GLN A 30 -4.86 -3.76 3.35
CA GLN A 30 -3.53 -3.23 3.08
C GLN A 30 -2.75 -4.22 2.23
N THR A 31 -3.03 -4.22 0.95
CA THR A 31 -2.34 -5.05 -0.04
C THR A 31 -0.82 -4.87 0.14
N THR A 32 -0.05 -5.95 0.01
CA THR A 32 1.41 -5.93 0.12
C THR A 32 2.03 -4.81 -0.74
N SER A 33 1.39 -4.49 -1.87
CA SER A 33 1.73 -3.37 -2.74
C SER A 33 1.60 -2.00 -2.07
N GLN A 34 0.59 -1.74 -1.23
CA GLN A 34 0.47 -0.48 -0.48
C GLN A 34 1.57 -0.31 0.58
N ARG A 35 1.98 -1.39 1.25
CA ARG A 35 3.12 -1.34 2.20
C ARG A 35 4.44 -1.11 1.49
N ILE A 36 4.65 -1.76 0.35
CA ILE A 36 5.85 -1.55 -0.47
C ILE A 36 5.85 -0.13 -1.05
N TYR A 37 4.71 0.36 -1.54
CA TYR A 37 4.60 1.71 -2.07
C TYR A 37 4.86 2.76 -0.99
N SER A 38 4.31 2.61 0.21
CA SER A 38 4.56 3.55 1.30
C SER A 38 6.02 3.51 1.77
N SER A 39 6.66 2.33 1.85
CA SER A 39 8.06 2.25 2.26
C SER A 39 9.02 2.78 1.19
N VAL A 40 8.77 2.46 -0.08
CA VAL A 40 9.67 2.81 -1.18
C VAL A 40 9.48 4.25 -1.63
N CYS A 41 8.25 4.77 -1.68
CA CYS A 41 7.96 6.12 -2.17
C CYS A 41 7.96 7.20 -1.08
N ASN A 42 7.55 6.90 0.16
CA ASN A 42 7.60 7.86 1.27
C ASN A 42 8.84 7.68 2.17
N GLY A 43 9.60 6.60 2.02
CA GLY A 43 10.87 6.41 2.72
C GLY A 43 12.03 7.17 2.08
N SER A 44 13.20 7.14 2.74
CA SER A 44 14.44 7.76 2.24
C SER A 44 14.83 7.29 0.83
N SER A 45 14.42 6.08 0.43
CA SER A 45 14.61 5.53 -0.91
C SER A 45 13.84 6.31 -1.98
N GLY A 46 12.66 6.81 -1.68
CA GLY A 46 11.82 7.55 -2.64
C GLY A 46 12.44 8.91 -2.98
N VAL A 47 13.01 9.58 -1.98
CA VAL A 47 13.78 10.82 -2.17
C VAL A 47 15.03 10.55 -3.01
N ALA A 48 15.76 9.45 -2.73
CA ALA A 48 16.93 9.06 -3.50
C ALA A 48 16.60 8.79 -4.98
N VAL A 49 15.52 8.05 -5.27
CA VAL A 49 15.10 7.76 -6.65
C VAL A 49 14.67 9.05 -7.37
N LYS A 50 13.91 9.91 -6.71
CA LYS A 50 13.44 11.17 -7.30
C LYS A 50 14.60 12.14 -7.61
N THR A 51 15.57 12.23 -6.70
CA THR A 51 16.77 13.06 -6.91
C THR A 51 17.65 12.49 -8.02
N ALA A 52 17.90 11.18 -8.05
CA ALA A 52 18.64 10.53 -9.13
C ALA A 52 17.97 10.75 -10.50
N GLY A 53 16.64 10.60 -10.57
CA GLY A 53 15.89 10.86 -11.80
C GLY A 53 15.98 12.32 -12.27
N ALA A 54 15.87 13.28 -11.34
CA ALA A 54 16.00 14.70 -11.66
C ALA A 54 17.40 15.05 -12.19
N LEU A 55 18.46 14.49 -11.58
CA LEU A 55 19.84 14.67 -12.03
C LEU A 55 20.05 14.07 -13.43
N ALA A 56 19.54 12.86 -13.67
CA ALA A 56 19.64 12.21 -14.98
C ALA A 56 18.95 13.03 -16.08
N ALA A 57 17.77 13.60 -15.80
CA ALA A 57 17.05 14.46 -16.74
C ALA A 57 17.84 15.75 -17.05
N LEU A 58 18.40 16.39 -16.03
CA LEU A 58 19.22 17.60 -16.20
C LEU A 58 20.45 17.33 -17.08
N VAL A 59 21.17 16.24 -16.81
CA VAL A 59 22.34 15.84 -17.60
C VAL A 59 21.93 15.56 -19.05
N SER A 60 20.81 14.88 -19.26
CA SER A 60 20.30 14.58 -20.61
C SER A 60 20.00 15.84 -21.41
N ILE A 61 19.30 16.81 -20.81
CA ILE A 61 18.97 18.08 -21.44
C ILE A 61 20.25 18.87 -21.75
N TYR A 62 21.21 18.89 -20.82
CA TYR A 62 22.51 19.54 -21.04
C TYR A 62 23.26 18.92 -22.22
N MET A 63 23.33 17.60 -22.31
CA MET A 63 24.01 16.90 -23.40
C MET A 63 23.34 17.16 -24.75
N ILE A 64 22.01 17.16 -24.80
CA ILE A 64 21.25 17.49 -26.02
C ILE A 64 21.56 18.93 -26.44
N GLY A 65 21.46 19.89 -25.52
CA GLY A 65 21.76 21.29 -25.81
C GLY A 65 23.19 21.52 -26.26
N TYR A 66 24.16 20.86 -25.61
CA TYR A 66 25.57 20.91 -25.98
C TYR A 66 25.79 20.35 -27.40
N ALA A 67 25.21 19.19 -27.70
CA ALA A 67 25.30 18.61 -29.04
C ALA A 67 24.66 19.54 -30.08
N THR A 68 23.41 19.97 -29.88
CA THR A 68 22.72 20.87 -30.81
C THR A 68 23.50 22.16 -31.03
N GLY A 69 23.98 22.80 -29.96
CA GLY A 69 24.81 24.00 -30.06
C GLY A 69 26.09 23.74 -30.83
N TYR A 70 26.79 22.64 -30.54
CA TYR A 70 28.00 22.24 -31.25
C TYR A 70 27.76 22.00 -32.74
N TYR A 71 26.68 21.29 -33.10
CA TYR A 71 26.35 21.00 -34.50
C TYR A 71 25.90 22.24 -35.26
N VAL A 72 25.15 23.15 -34.63
CA VAL A 72 24.71 24.42 -35.25
C VAL A 72 25.89 25.38 -35.45
N HIS A 73 26.80 25.50 -34.48
CA HIS A 73 27.96 26.40 -34.58
C HIS A 73 29.07 25.87 -35.51
N ARG A 74 29.06 24.57 -35.81
CA ARG A 74 30.04 23.92 -36.70
C ARG A 74 29.59 23.91 -38.16
N CYS A 75 28.36 24.34 -38.46
CA CYS A 75 27.89 24.63 -39.81
C CYS A 75 28.19 26.08 -40.23
#